data_AF-A0A246WL57-F1
#
_entry.id   AF-A0A246WL57-F1
#
_cell.length_a   1.000
_cell.length_b   1.000
_cell.length_c   1.000
_cell.angle_alpha   90.00
_cell.angle_beta   90.00
_cell.angle_gamma   90.00
#
_symmetry.space_group_name_H-M   'P 1'
#
loop_
_entity.id
_entity.type
_entity.pdbx_description
1 polymer ?
#
loop_
_entity_poly.entity_id
_entity_poly.type
_entity_poly.pdbx_seq_one_letter_code
_entity_poly.pdbx_strand_id
1 'polypeptide(L)'
;MPFHLDDLDLDNIPDPYQSVLRHMATAVESRAVTPAVAIKVIREHVVPLLSEVHRPLVSIQGQPSWDKIQTLYPKLVFASELQQEQQLAAIGRMIELFVRHTARPPREIEFPSFIEVFSFHRLCGYLGVPVARPFLETDDGAGDLYRFCKYCWFPVRRKDVCAFHTTRVDRAVAIDNQPACAHVSVKQAQRLRAVFEQQVLTLTSKDEMEFHESGFDLPVLLPPSGLSQWLDARRPHLATLVRKQTGLSANNLRSLSAVLYGEELGAEIVEAIGGAVHLWTPITTRAEGWLAAWAARSPRGGARRRGFKLLDV
;
A
#
# COMPACT_ATOMS: atom_id res chain seq x y z
N MET A 1 -9.30 24.29 -3.00
CA MET A 1 -8.83 25.59 -2.43
C MET A 1 -7.93 26.27 -3.46
N PRO A 2 -7.71 27.60 -3.44
CA PRO A 2 -6.92 28.30 -4.46
C PRO A 2 -5.46 27.86 -4.50
N PHE A 3 -4.74 28.20 -5.59
CA PHE A 3 -3.31 27.94 -5.72
C PHE A 3 -2.50 29.08 -5.11
N HIS A 4 -1.74 28.78 -4.06
CA HIS A 4 -1.02 29.75 -3.24
C HIS A 4 0.45 29.85 -3.70
N LEU A 5 0.76 30.86 -4.51
CA LEU A 5 2.13 31.13 -4.97
C LEU A 5 3.00 31.79 -3.90
N ASP A 6 2.41 32.46 -2.90
CA ASP A 6 3.16 33.20 -1.87
C ASP A 6 4.07 32.29 -1.03
N ASP A 7 3.79 30.99 -1.00
CA ASP A 7 4.54 29.99 -0.26
C ASP A 7 5.69 29.38 -1.09
N LEU A 8 5.90 29.86 -2.32
CA LEU A 8 6.94 29.42 -3.26
C LEU A 8 7.99 30.51 -3.46
N ASP A 9 9.25 30.12 -3.35
CA ASP A 9 10.37 30.96 -3.78
C ASP A 9 10.50 30.91 -5.30
N LEU A 10 9.73 31.77 -5.97
CA LEU A 10 9.67 31.85 -7.42
C LEU A 10 10.97 32.32 -8.06
N ASP A 11 11.87 32.97 -7.30
CA ASP A 11 13.14 33.50 -7.82
C ASP A 11 14.17 32.39 -8.09
N ASN A 12 13.96 31.22 -7.48
CA ASN A 12 14.77 30.01 -7.69
C ASN A 12 14.25 29.11 -8.83
N ILE A 13 13.20 29.51 -9.56
CA ILE A 13 12.60 28.75 -10.66
C ILE A 13 12.90 29.44 -12.00
N PRO A 14 13.48 28.74 -13.00
CA PRO A 14 13.78 29.35 -14.30
C PRO A 14 12.54 29.93 -15.01
N ASP A 15 12.75 31.05 -15.70
CA ASP A 15 11.72 31.90 -16.32
C ASP A 15 10.61 31.21 -17.14
N PRO A 16 10.86 30.19 -18.00
CA PRO A 16 9.76 29.56 -18.73
C PRO A 16 8.80 28.82 -17.78
N TYR A 17 9.30 28.29 -16.66
CA TYR A 17 8.51 27.54 -15.69
C TYR A 17 7.82 28.45 -14.68
N GLN A 18 8.49 29.52 -14.28
CA GLN A 18 7.92 30.56 -13.40
C GLN A 18 6.68 31.20 -14.05
N SER A 19 6.78 31.55 -15.35
CA SER A 19 5.67 32.12 -16.11
C SER A 19 4.46 31.19 -16.19
N VAL A 20 4.71 29.89 -16.42
CA VAL A 20 3.65 28.87 -16.46
C VAL A 20 2.94 28.75 -15.11
N LEU A 21 3.67 28.71 -13.99
CA LEU A 21 3.07 28.67 -12.65
C LEU A 21 2.20 29.90 -12.37
N ARG A 22 2.62 31.11 -12.81
CA ARG A 22 1.80 32.33 -12.71
C ARG A 22 0.53 32.25 -13.56
N HIS A 23 0.62 31.71 -14.78
CA HIS A 23 -0.57 31.49 -15.62
C HIS A 23 -1.52 30.47 -14.99
N MET A 24 -1.01 29.38 -14.42
CA MET A 24 -1.82 28.39 -13.70
C MET A 24 -2.52 29.01 -12.49
N ALA A 25 -1.84 29.87 -11.72
CA ALA A 25 -2.45 30.61 -10.61
C ALA A 25 -3.53 31.58 -11.08
N THR A 26 -3.28 32.30 -12.16
CA THR A 26 -4.27 33.18 -12.79
C THR A 26 -5.49 32.39 -13.28
N ALA A 27 -5.29 31.18 -13.84
CA ALA A 27 -6.38 30.35 -14.32
C ALA A 27 -7.30 29.82 -13.21
N VAL A 28 -6.77 29.62 -11.99
CA VAL A 28 -7.58 29.16 -10.85
C VAL A 28 -8.10 30.28 -9.97
N GLU A 29 -7.44 31.45 -9.98
CA GLU A 29 -7.74 32.63 -9.16
C GLU A 29 -7.98 32.24 -7.69
N SER A 30 -9.09 32.70 -7.10
CA SER A 30 -9.54 32.39 -5.74
C SER A 30 -10.36 31.09 -5.64
N ARG A 31 -10.56 30.36 -6.74
CA ARG A 31 -11.46 29.21 -6.78
C ARG A 31 -10.87 27.99 -6.12
N ALA A 32 -11.74 27.17 -5.55
CA ALA A 32 -11.31 25.89 -5.01
C ALA A 32 -10.84 24.95 -6.13
N VAL A 33 -9.54 24.63 -6.16
CA VAL A 33 -8.99 23.61 -7.05
C VAL A 33 -9.38 22.23 -6.54
N THR A 34 -10.19 21.52 -7.34
CA THR A 34 -10.50 20.08 -7.20
C THR A 34 -9.61 19.26 -8.14
N PRO A 35 -9.53 17.92 -8.03
CA PRO A 35 -8.77 17.11 -8.98
C PRO A 35 -9.15 17.34 -10.45
N ALA A 36 -10.45 17.55 -10.73
CA ALA A 36 -10.94 17.82 -12.08
C ALA A 36 -10.48 19.20 -12.60
N VAL A 37 -10.46 20.22 -11.74
CA VAL A 37 -9.92 21.55 -12.10
C VAL A 37 -8.41 21.47 -12.30
N ALA A 38 -7.70 20.76 -11.41
CA ALA A 38 -6.26 20.62 -11.48
C ALA A 38 -5.81 19.96 -12.79
N ILE A 39 -6.44 18.84 -13.19
CA ILE A 39 -6.08 18.17 -14.45
C ILE A 39 -6.40 19.02 -15.67
N LYS A 40 -7.46 19.84 -15.62
CA LYS A 40 -7.78 20.79 -16.70
C LYS A 40 -6.68 21.84 -16.85
N VAL A 41 -6.26 22.47 -15.76
CA VAL A 41 -5.19 23.47 -15.75
C VAL A 41 -3.85 22.88 -16.21
N ILE A 42 -3.53 21.65 -15.78
CA ILE A 42 -2.33 20.93 -16.25
C ILE A 42 -2.41 20.69 -17.77
N ARG A 43 -3.57 20.29 -18.30
CA ARG A 43 -3.76 20.11 -19.75
C ARG A 43 -3.63 21.41 -20.54
N GLU A 44 -4.11 22.52 -19.99
CA GLU A 44 -4.11 23.81 -20.69
C GLU A 44 -2.73 24.50 -20.66
N HIS A 45 -1.96 24.34 -19.57
CA HIS A 45 -0.74 25.12 -19.36
C HIS A 45 0.56 24.29 -19.35
N VAL A 46 0.48 22.99 -19.03
CA VAL A 46 1.66 22.13 -18.90
C VAL A 46 1.84 21.21 -20.11
N VAL A 47 0.76 20.59 -20.59
CA VAL A 47 0.81 19.70 -21.79
C VAL A 47 1.36 20.40 -23.05
N PRO A 48 1.10 21.70 -23.31
CA PRO A 48 1.73 22.38 -24.45
C PRO A 48 3.25 22.47 -24.40
N LEU A 49 3.86 22.28 -23.22
CA LEU A 49 5.32 22.26 -23.05
C LEU A 49 5.93 20.90 -23.39
N LEU A 50 5.10 19.87 -23.62
CA LEU A 50 5.54 18.53 -23.97
C LEU A 50 5.50 18.31 -25.47
N SER A 51 6.52 17.60 -25.98
CA SER A 51 6.48 17.03 -27.32
C SER A 51 5.31 16.04 -27.45
N GLU A 52 4.83 15.81 -28.68
CA GLU A 52 3.73 14.87 -28.95
C GLU A 52 3.97 13.47 -28.35
N VAL A 53 5.24 13.03 -28.36
CA VAL A 53 5.67 11.72 -27.84
C VAL A 53 5.45 11.62 -26.33
N HIS A 54 5.58 12.74 -25.59
CA HIS A 54 5.57 12.77 -24.13
C HIS A 54 4.21 13.11 -23.53
N ARG A 55 3.26 13.61 -24.34
CA ARG A 55 1.89 13.92 -23.87
C ARG A 55 1.18 12.76 -23.17
N PRO A 56 1.34 11.48 -23.60
CA PRO A 56 0.73 10.36 -22.89
C PRO A 56 1.18 10.23 -21.42
N LEU A 57 2.35 10.73 -21.04
CA LEU A 57 2.87 10.67 -19.66
C LEU A 57 2.00 11.46 -18.66
N VAL A 58 1.26 12.48 -19.15
CA VAL A 58 0.38 13.35 -18.36
C VAL A 58 -1.09 12.91 -18.45
N SER A 59 -1.36 11.79 -19.13
CA SER A 59 -2.70 11.25 -19.23
C SER A 59 -3.12 10.53 -17.93
N ILE A 60 -4.36 10.75 -17.52
CA ILE A 60 -5.00 10.08 -16.38
C ILE A 60 -6.15 9.25 -16.91
N GLN A 61 -6.16 7.96 -16.58
CA GLN A 61 -7.27 7.06 -16.89
C GLN A 61 -8.36 7.10 -15.79
N GLY A 62 -9.62 7.14 -16.22
CA GLY A 62 -10.79 7.20 -15.34
C GLY A 62 -10.93 8.54 -14.59
N GLN A 63 -11.65 8.52 -13.46
CA GLN A 63 -11.88 9.72 -12.67
C GLN A 63 -10.56 10.27 -12.09
N PRO A 64 -10.29 11.59 -12.21
CA PRO A 64 -9.15 12.23 -11.58
C PRO A 64 -9.22 12.19 -10.05
N SER A 65 -8.10 11.86 -9.40
CA SER A 65 -7.90 11.97 -7.95
C SER A 65 -6.55 12.65 -7.68
N TRP A 66 -6.36 13.18 -6.47
CA TRP A 66 -5.10 13.81 -6.10
C TRP A 66 -3.92 12.84 -6.22
N ASP A 67 -4.07 11.59 -5.75
CA ASP A 67 -3.07 10.53 -5.89
C ASP A 67 -2.65 10.33 -7.36
N LYS A 68 -3.62 10.25 -8.27
CA LYS A 68 -3.33 10.08 -9.71
C LYS A 68 -2.59 11.29 -10.29
N ILE A 69 -2.96 12.52 -9.92
CA ILE A 69 -2.29 13.73 -10.40
C ILE A 69 -0.87 13.82 -9.82
N GLN A 70 -0.68 13.46 -8.55
CA GLN A 70 0.63 13.41 -7.92
C GLN A 70 1.56 12.41 -8.61
N THR A 71 1.07 11.27 -9.09
CA THR A 71 1.89 10.28 -9.82
C THR A 71 2.43 10.78 -11.17
N LEU A 72 1.96 11.91 -11.69
CA LEU A 72 2.47 12.50 -12.92
C LEU A 72 3.92 13.02 -12.74
N TYR A 73 4.24 13.57 -11.57
CA TYR A 73 5.59 14.02 -11.24
C TYR A 73 6.64 12.89 -11.35
N PRO A 74 6.53 11.78 -10.61
CA PRO A 74 7.52 10.71 -10.70
C PRO A 74 7.58 10.08 -12.10
N LYS A 75 6.45 9.96 -12.82
CA LYS A 75 6.45 9.48 -14.21
C LYS A 75 7.33 10.33 -15.12
N LEU A 76 7.23 11.65 -15.01
CA LEU A 76 8.02 12.59 -15.80
C LEU A 76 9.50 12.61 -15.38
N VAL A 77 9.80 12.47 -14.08
CA VAL A 77 11.18 12.35 -13.60
C VAL A 77 11.85 11.07 -14.12
N PHE A 78 11.19 9.92 -14.01
CA PHE A 78 11.74 8.67 -14.54
C PHE A 78 11.93 8.71 -16.06
N ALA A 79 10.97 9.29 -16.80
CA ALA A 79 11.13 9.49 -18.24
C ALA A 79 12.30 10.43 -18.57
N SER A 80 12.49 11.49 -17.78
CA SER A 80 13.64 12.40 -17.89
C SER A 80 14.97 11.68 -17.79
N GLU A 81 15.11 10.73 -16.87
CA GLU A 81 16.35 9.97 -16.68
C GLU A 81 16.59 8.99 -17.83
N LEU A 82 15.56 8.24 -18.23
CA LEU A 82 15.64 7.25 -19.31
C LEU A 82 15.98 7.88 -20.67
N GLN A 83 15.42 9.06 -20.95
CA GLN A 83 15.56 9.74 -22.24
C GLN A 83 16.59 10.86 -22.21
N GLN A 84 17.22 11.13 -21.05
CA GLN A 84 18.15 12.22 -20.82
C GLN A 84 17.56 13.62 -21.13
N GLU A 85 16.24 13.79 -20.98
CA GLU A 85 15.52 15.03 -21.26
C GLU A 85 15.17 15.79 -19.96
N GLN A 86 16.10 16.62 -19.45
CA GLN A 86 15.93 17.35 -18.18
C GLN A 86 14.66 18.22 -18.10
N GLN A 87 14.13 18.67 -19.24
CA GLN A 87 12.89 19.42 -19.32
C GLN A 87 11.70 18.62 -18.75
N LEU A 88 11.68 17.29 -18.89
CA LEU A 88 10.62 16.45 -18.34
C LEU A 88 10.60 16.51 -16.81
N ALA A 89 11.76 16.47 -16.16
CA ALA A 89 11.85 16.61 -14.71
C ALA A 89 11.36 17.98 -14.23
N ALA A 90 11.70 19.07 -14.95
CA ALA A 90 11.23 20.42 -14.63
C ALA A 90 9.70 20.55 -14.78
N ILE A 91 9.13 19.97 -15.83
CA ILE A 91 7.68 19.90 -16.05
C ILE A 91 7.01 19.10 -14.93
N GLY A 92 7.57 17.95 -14.55
CA GLY A 92 7.09 17.16 -13.42
C GLY A 92 7.11 17.97 -12.13
N ARG A 93 8.17 18.73 -11.88
CA ARG A 93 8.31 19.58 -10.69
C ARG A 93 7.26 20.68 -10.65
N MET A 94 6.91 21.30 -11.78
CA MET A 94 5.81 22.28 -11.83
C MET A 94 4.46 21.66 -11.43
N ILE A 95 4.18 20.44 -11.91
CA ILE A 95 2.95 19.72 -11.53
C ILE A 95 2.94 19.44 -10.02
N GLU A 96 4.07 19.02 -9.44
CA GLU A 96 4.19 18.80 -8.00
C GLU A 96 3.93 20.08 -7.21
N LEU A 97 4.55 21.21 -7.59
CA LEU A 97 4.38 22.49 -6.89
C LEU A 97 2.93 22.96 -6.98
N PHE A 98 2.31 22.86 -8.15
CA PHE A 98 0.90 23.21 -8.33
C PHE A 98 -0.02 22.37 -7.43
N VAL A 99 0.17 21.05 -7.39
CA VAL A 99 -0.65 20.16 -6.55
C VAL A 99 -0.41 20.42 -5.07
N ARG A 100 0.84 20.59 -4.65
CA ARG A 100 1.21 20.80 -3.26
C ARG A 100 0.62 22.09 -2.69
N HIS A 101 0.68 23.18 -3.45
CA HIS A 101 0.30 24.51 -2.97
C HIS A 101 -1.14 24.92 -3.32
N THR A 102 -1.99 23.99 -3.77
CA THR A 102 -3.45 24.22 -3.91
C THR A 102 -4.25 23.95 -2.61
N ALA A 103 -3.55 23.91 -1.47
CA ALA A 103 -4.09 23.77 -0.12
C ALA A 103 -3.20 24.50 0.90
N ARG A 104 -3.79 24.91 2.03
CA ARG A 104 -3.08 25.42 3.22
C ARG A 104 -3.53 24.62 4.47
N PRO A 105 -2.60 24.00 5.23
CA PRO A 105 -1.17 23.86 4.92
C PRO A 105 -0.94 23.14 3.57
N PRO A 106 0.23 23.33 2.91
CA PRO A 106 0.54 22.64 1.66
C PRO A 106 0.29 21.14 1.81
N ARG A 107 -0.26 20.50 0.78
CA ARG A 107 -0.51 19.04 0.82
C ARG A 107 0.81 18.35 1.11
N GLU A 108 0.89 17.70 2.26
CA GLU A 108 2.00 16.79 2.54
C GLU A 108 1.86 15.59 1.61
N ILE A 109 3.01 15.09 1.14
CA ILE A 109 3.02 13.83 0.42
C ILE A 109 2.75 12.75 1.45
N GLU A 110 1.49 12.34 1.54
CA GLU A 110 1.09 11.19 2.36
C GLU A 110 1.52 9.92 1.63
N PHE A 111 2.69 9.41 2.00
CA PHE A 111 3.04 8.04 1.64
C PHE A 111 2.13 7.10 2.44
N PRO A 112 1.62 6.02 1.82
CA PRO A 112 0.96 4.96 2.57
C PRO A 112 1.85 4.58 3.76
N SER A 113 1.27 4.45 4.95
CA SER A 113 2.03 4.17 6.18
C SER A 113 2.76 2.82 6.15
N PHE A 114 2.49 2.00 5.12
CA PHE A 114 2.98 0.64 4.96
C PHE A 114 3.59 0.46 3.56
N ILE A 115 4.86 0.06 3.51
CA ILE A 115 5.64 -0.04 2.28
C ILE A 115 5.08 -1.08 1.31
N GLU A 116 4.50 -2.16 1.82
CA GLU A 116 3.87 -3.21 1.01
C GLU A 116 2.60 -2.71 0.31
N VAL A 117 1.87 -1.75 0.88
CA VAL A 117 0.72 -1.11 0.23
C VAL A 117 1.20 -0.18 -0.88
N PHE A 118 2.28 0.56 -0.63
CA PHE A 118 2.89 1.44 -1.63
C PHE A 118 3.46 0.65 -2.82
N SER A 119 4.22 -0.42 -2.55
CA SER A 119 4.73 -1.32 -3.58
C SER A 119 3.59 -1.97 -4.36
N PHE A 120 2.57 -2.50 -3.67
CA PHE A 120 1.38 -3.06 -4.30
C PHE A 120 0.69 -2.09 -5.28
N HIS A 121 0.50 -0.82 -4.88
CA HIS A 121 -0.09 0.18 -5.78
C HIS A 121 0.76 0.43 -7.03
N ARG A 122 2.10 0.44 -6.90
CA ARG A 122 3.00 0.58 -8.05
C ARG A 122 2.94 -0.62 -8.98
N LEU A 123 3.01 -1.84 -8.42
CA LEU A 123 2.85 -3.09 -9.17
C LEU A 123 1.52 -3.12 -9.94
N CYS A 124 0.42 -2.75 -9.28
CA CYS A 124 -0.88 -2.63 -9.93
C CYS A 124 -0.89 -1.59 -11.05
N GLY A 125 -0.21 -0.46 -10.83
CA GLY A 125 -0.04 0.60 -11.82
C GLY A 125 0.71 0.12 -13.06
N TYR A 126 1.78 -0.66 -12.91
CA TYR A 126 2.52 -1.25 -14.03
C TYR A 126 1.68 -2.28 -14.79
N LEU A 127 0.92 -3.12 -14.07
CA LEU A 127 0.08 -4.17 -14.66
C LEU A 127 -1.27 -3.65 -15.20
N GLY A 128 -1.62 -2.39 -14.96
CA GLY A 128 -2.91 -1.82 -15.32
C GLY A 128 -4.10 -2.45 -14.59
N VAL A 129 -3.87 -3.14 -13.47
CA VAL A 129 -4.95 -3.78 -12.69
C VAL A 129 -5.60 -2.78 -11.73
N PRO A 130 -6.93 -2.83 -11.53
CA PRO A 130 -7.62 -1.92 -10.64
C PRO A 130 -7.13 -2.04 -9.20
N VAL A 131 -6.82 -0.90 -8.59
CA VAL A 131 -6.59 -0.79 -7.15
C VAL A 131 -7.91 -0.39 -6.49
N ALA A 132 -8.39 -1.21 -5.57
CA ALA A 132 -9.44 -0.87 -4.64
C ALA A 132 -8.87 -0.83 -3.22
N ARG A 133 -9.47 0.00 -2.35
CA ARG A 133 -9.24 -0.05 -0.91
C ARG A 133 -10.36 -0.91 -0.33
N PRO A 134 -10.10 -2.17 0.05
CA PRO A 134 -11.17 -3.04 0.50
C PRO A 134 -11.59 -2.58 1.91
N PHE A 135 -12.88 -2.24 2.03
CA PHE A 135 -13.50 -1.79 3.28
C PHE A 135 -14.28 -2.94 3.89
N LEU A 136 -14.16 -3.09 5.21
CA LEU A 136 -14.90 -4.07 5.99
C LEU A 136 -15.81 -3.34 6.96
N GLU A 137 -17.10 -3.67 6.93
CA GLU A 137 -18.05 -3.26 7.96
C GLU A 137 -18.07 -4.31 9.07
N THR A 138 -17.74 -3.90 10.29
CA THR A 138 -17.80 -4.75 11.48
C THR A 138 -18.73 -4.13 12.52
N ASP A 139 -19.10 -4.87 13.56
CA ASP A 139 -19.86 -4.36 14.71
C ASP A 139 -19.23 -3.12 15.37
N ASP A 140 -17.90 -2.95 15.24
CA ASP A 140 -17.14 -1.82 15.77
C ASP A 140 -17.03 -0.64 14.79
N GLY A 141 -17.64 -0.75 13.60
CA GLY A 141 -17.66 0.23 12.53
C GLY A 141 -17.00 -0.24 11.23
N ALA A 142 -17.08 0.60 10.20
CA ALA A 142 -16.42 0.39 8.91
C ALA A 142 -14.93 0.77 8.97
N GLY A 143 -14.07 -0.10 8.43
CA GLY A 143 -12.61 0.07 8.45
C GLY A 143 -11.94 -0.30 7.13
N ASP A 144 -10.93 0.47 6.76
CA ASP A 144 -10.02 0.15 5.65
C ASP A 144 -9.14 -1.04 6.05
N LEU A 145 -9.18 -2.13 5.28
CA LEU A 145 -8.39 -3.34 5.57
C LEU A 145 -6.88 -3.12 5.44
N TYR A 146 -6.43 -2.12 4.67
CA TYR A 146 -5.01 -1.75 4.58
C TYR A 146 -4.56 -0.83 5.70
N ARG A 147 -5.47 -0.40 6.59
CA ARG A 147 -5.09 0.27 7.83
C ARG A 147 -4.65 -0.77 8.86
N PHE A 148 -3.44 -1.28 8.70
CA PHE A 148 -2.91 -2.36 9.52
C PHE A 148 -2.51 -1.92 10.93
N CYS A 149 -2.62 -2.85 11.86
CA CYS A 149 -1.98 -2.76 13.15
C CYS A 149 -0.46 -2.58 12.97
N LYS A 150 0.15 -1.71 13.78
CA LYS A 150 1.60 -1.53 13.78
C LYS A 150 2.41 -2.76 14.20
N TYR A 151 1.75 -3.83 14.65
CA TYR A 151 2.40 -5.05 15.13
C TYR A 151 2.03 -6.33 14.34
N CYS A 152 1.10 -6.27 13.38
CA CYS A 152 0.69 -7.44 12.58
C CYS A 152 -0.10 -7.01 11.32
N TRP A 153 -0.74 -7.96 10.64
CA TRP A 153 -1.56 -7.74 9.44
C TRP A 153 -3.04 -7.44 9.73
N PHE A 154 -3.49 -7.52 10.97
CA PHE A 154 -4.89 -7.23 11.29
C PHE A 154 -5.23 -5.75 11.11
N PRO A 155 -6.47 -5.43 10.71
CA PRO A 155 -6.93 -4.05 10.67
C PRO A 155 -6.89 -3.40 12.07
N VAL A 156 -6.62 -2.10 12.10
CA VAL A 156 -6.62 -1.26 13.31
C VAL A 156 -8.03 -1.13 13.84
N ARG A 157 -8.18 -1.27 15.16
CA ARG A 157 -9.41 -0.94 15.88
C ARG A 157 -9.31 0.43 16.55
N ARG A 158 -8.24 0.65 17.33
CA ARG A 158 -7.97 1.94 18.04
C ARG A 158 -6.48 2.17 18.20
N LYS A 159 -6.02 3.43 18.14
CA LYS A 159 -4.63 3.85 18.40
C LYS A 159 -3.57 3.00 17.66
N ASP A 160 -3.83 2.70 16.40
CA ASP A 160 -2.96 1.93 15.49
C ASP A 160 -2.67 0.48 15.92
N VAL A 161 -3.55 -0.09 16.77
CA VAL A 161 -3.49 -1.50 17.17
C VAL A 161 -4.81 -2.22 16.88
N CYS A 162 -4.70 -3.53 16.59
CA CYS A 162 -5.86 -4.40 16.39
C CYS A 162 -6.46 -4.87 17.73
N ALA A 163 -7.57 -5.59 17.65
CA ALA A 163 -8.27 -6.18 18.80
C ALA A 163 -7.40 -7.12 19.65
N PHE A 164 -6.35 -7.72 19.08
CA PHE A 164 -5.45 -8.65 19.79
C PHE A 164 -4.22 -7.97 20.39
N HIS A 165 -3.84 -6.79 19.89
CA HIS A 165 -2.66 -6.05 20.35
C HIS A 165 -3.02 -4.83 21.20
N THR A 166 -4.02 -4.97 22.05
CA THR A 166 -4.48 -3.96 23.01
C THR A 166 -4.31 -4.46 24.45
N THR A 167 -4.19 -3.53 25.39
CA THR A 167 -4.18 -3.84 26.84
C THR A 167 -5.58 -4.11 27.40
N ARG A 168 -6.63 -3.77 26.65
CA ARG A 168 -8.03 -4.08 26.97
C ARG A 168 -8.49 -5.24 26.10
N VAL A 169 -8.60 -6.44 26.68
CA VAL A 169 -9.07 -7.63 25.98
C VAL A 169 -10.59 -7.60 25.99
N ASP A 170 -11.20 -7.27 24.85
CA ASP A 170 -12.64 -7.43 24.67
C ASP A 170 -12.92 -8.85 24.18
N ARG A 171 -13.57 -9.63 25.05
CA ARG A 171 -14.08 -11.01 24.86
C ARG A 171 -13.03 -12.10 24.57
N ALA A 172 -13.15 -13.18 25.32
CA ALA A 172 -12.39 -14.40 25.11
C ALA A 172 -12.95 -15.14 23.89
N VAL A 173 -12.36 -14.94 22.71
CA VAL A 173 -12.54 -15.86 21.58
C VAL A 173 -11.87 -17.19 21.95
N ALA A 174 -12.49 -18.32 21.66
CA ALA A 174 -11.91 -19.64 21.90
C ALA A 174 -10.51 -19.72 21.26
N ILE A 175 -9.50 -20.17 22.03
CA ILE A 175 -8.08 -20.11 21.68
C ILE A 175 -7.78 -20.80 20.34
N ASP A 176 -8.50 -21.88 20.04
CA ASP A 176 -8.20 -22.75 18.90
C ASP A 176 -8.57 -22.16 17.54
N ASN A 177 -9.41 -21.11 17.50
CA ASN A 177 -9.82 -20.41 16.27
C ASN A 177 -9.21 -19.02 16.13
N GLN A 178 -8.23 -18.67 16.97
CA GLN A 178 -7.60 -17.37 16.92
C GLN A 178 -6.49 -17.31 15.87
N PRO A 179 -6.36 -16.18 15.17
CA PRO A 179 -5.30 -15.97 14.20
C PRO A 179 -3.92 -16.04 14.85
N ALA A 180 -2.90 -16.39 14.06
CA ALA A 180 -1.54 -16.56 14.55
C ALA A 180 -1.01 -15.39 15.42
N CYS A 181 -1.34 -14.14 15.06
CA CYS A 181 -0.88 -12.97 15.81
C CYS A 181 -1.58 -12.77 17.17
N ALA A 182 -2.73 -13.40 17.42
CA ALA A 182 -3.43 -13.28 18.69
C ALA A 182 -2.75 -14.04 19.84
N HIS A 183 -1.89 -15.00 19.51
CA HIS A 183 -1.20 -15.86 20.48
C HIS A 183 0.01 -15.20 21.15
N VAL A 184 0.35 -13.96 20.77
CA VAL A 184 1.45 -13.19 21.38
C VAL A 184 0.94 -12.06 22.24
N SER A 185 1.60 -11.81 23.36
CA SER A 185 1.31 -10.63 24.18
C SER A 185 1.73 -9.34 23.49
N VAL A 186 1.09 -8.22 23.83
CA VAL A 186 1.46 -6.87 23.35
C VAL A 186 2.95 -6.56 23.54
N LYS A 187 3.53 -6.97 24.69
CA LYS A 187 4.97 -6.78 24.97
C LYS A 187 5.86 -7.60 24.04
N GLN A 188 5.46 -8.81 23.67
CA GLN A 188 6.19 -9.62 22.70
C GLN A 188 6.09 -9.00 21.30
N ALA A 189 4.90 -8.59 20.90
CA ALA A 189 4.67 -7.94 19.61
C ALA A 189 5.50 -6.63 19.48
N GLN A 190 5.59 -5.84 20.56
CA GLN A 190 6.46 -4.67 20.64
C GLN A 190 7.94 -4.99 20.40
N ARG A 191 8.45 -6.07 21.01
CA ARG A 191 9.85 -6.49 20.84
C ARG A 191 10.13 -7.04 19.45
N LEU A 192 9.13 -7.64 18.81
CA LEU A 192 9.24 -8.19 17.44
C LEU A 192 9.18 -7.10 16.36
N ARG A 193 8.63 -5.92 16.68
CA ARG A 193 8.29 -4.88 15.69
C ARG A 193 9.42 -4.57 14.73
N ALA A 194 10.63 -4.30 15.22
CA ALA A 194 11.75 -3.93 14.35
C ALA A 194 12.13 -5.06 13.38
N VAL A 195 12.18 -6.31 13.86
CA VAL A 195 12.46 -7.47 13.02
C VAL A 195 11.33 -7.71 12.02
N PHE A 196 10.08 -7.55 12.45
CA PHE A 196 8.90 -7.64 11.60
C PHE A 196 8.90 -6.61 10.46
N GLU A 197 9.09 -5.33 10.77
CA GLU A 197 9.16 -4.27 9.75
C GLU A 197 10.31 -4.51 8.77
N GLN A 198 11.46 -4.99 9.26
CA GLN A 198 12.58 -5.37 8.39
C GLN A 198 12.24 -6.56 7.47
N GLN A 199 11.54 -7.58 7.96
CA GLN A 199 11.13 -8.72 7.13
C GLN A 199 10.12 -8.30 6.05
N VAL A 200 9.17 -7.43 6.39
CA VAL A 200 8.21 -6.88 5.41
C VAL A 200 8.94 -6.06 4.34
N LEU A 201 9.89 -5.22 4.74
CA LEU A 201 10.72 -4.44 3.81
C LEU A 201 11.50 -5.36 2.87
N THR A 202 12.23 -6.34 3.42
CA THR A 202 13.01 -7.30 2.63
C THR A 202 12.14 -8.04 1.63
N LEU A 203 10.98 -8.54 2.06
CA LEU A 203 10.05 -9.27 1.20
C LEU A 203 9.48 -8.39 0.09
N THR A 204 9.05 -7.17 0.44
CA THR A 204 8.49 -6.20 -0.51
C THR A 204 9.50 -5.78 -1.56
N SER A 205 10.72 -5.43 -1.13
CA SER A 205 11.81 -5.03 -2.04
C SER A 205 12.21 -6.18 -2.95
N LYS A 206 12.25 -7.42 -2.43
CA LYS A 206 12.54 -8.62 -3.22
C LYS A 206 11.48 -8.83 -4.30
N ASP A 207 10.20 -8.87 -3.94
CA ASP A 207 9.10 -9.09 -4.89
C ASP A 207 9.12 -8.02 -5.99
N GLU A 208 9.33 -6.76 -5.61
CA GLU A 208 9.37 -5.66 -6.58
C GLU A 208 10.60 -5.71 -7.50
N MET A 209 11.77 -6.05 -6.97
CA MET A 209 12.98 -6.19 -7.77
C MET A 209 12.85 -7.34 -8.78
N GLU A 210 12.38 -8.52 -8.33
CA GLU A 210 12.15 -9.67 -9.21
C GLU A 210 11.14 -9.33 -10.32
N PHE A 211 10.11 -8.54 -10.01
CA PHE A 211 9.16 -8.06 -11.01
C PHE A 211 9.84 -7.18 -12.06
N HIS A 212 10.63 -6.21 -11.65
CA HIS A 212 11.36 -5.33 -12.55
C HIS A 212 12.38 -6.08 -13.41
N GLU A 213 13.16 -6.97 -12.81
CA GLU A 213 14.17 -7.79 -13.50
C GLU A 213 13.55 -8.77 -14.50
N SER A 214 12.31 -9.21 -14.25
CA SER A 214 11.55 -10.05 -15.19
C SER A 214 10.97 -9.30 -16.40
N GLY A 215 11.19 -7.99 -16.50
CA GLY A 215 10.54 -7.19 -17.54
C GLY A 215 9.03 -7.03 -17.34
N PHE A 216 8.58 -7.03 -16.07
CA PHE A 216 7.17 -6.89 -15.67
C PHE A 216 6.27 -8.12 -15.96
N ASP A 217 6.86 -9.29 -16.21
CA ASP A 217 6.12 -10.53 -16.55
C ASP A 217 5.86 -11.45 -15.34
N LEU A 218 6.63 -11.29 -14.26
CA LEU A 218 6.55 -12.21 -13.11
C LEU A 218 5.26 -12.00 -12.29
N PRO A 219 4.49 -13.07 -11.96
CA PRO A 219 3.27 -12.96 -11.16
C PRO A 219 3.59 -12.72 -9.67
N VAL A 220 3.81 -11.45 -9.34
CA VAL A 220 4.13 -10.99 -7.97
C VAL A 220 2.90 -10.74 -7.12
N LEU A 221 1.77 -10.40 -7.73
CA LEU A 221 0.49 -10.27 -7.04
C LEU A 221 -0.12 -11.65 -6.76
N LEU A 222 -0.95 -11.75 -5.72
CA LEU A 222 -1.67 -12.99 -5.42
C LEU A 222 -2.59 -13.36 -6.59
N PRO A 223 -2.42 -14.55 -7.20
CA PRO A 223 -3.09 -14.90 -8.44
C PRO A 223 -4.49 -15.51 -8.19
N PRO A 224 -5.43 -15.41 -9.16
CA PRO A 224 -6.77 -16.02 -9.08
C PRO A 224 -6.74 -17.55 -9.08
N SER A 225 -5.67 -18.16 -9.58
CA SER A 225 -5.46 -19.60 -9.64
C SER A 225 -4.03 -19.94 -9.23
N GLY A 226 -3.79 -21.17 -8.76
CA GLY A 226 -2.44 -21.60 -8.35
C GLY A 226 -1.98 -21.04 -7.00
N LEU A 227 -2.92 -20.67 -6.12
CA LEU A 227 -2.63 -20.07 -4.81
C LEU A 227 -1.62 -20.87 -3.98
N SER A 228 -1.71 -22.20 -3.93
CA SER A 228 -0.76 -23.02 -3.16
C SER A 228 0.67 -22.87 -3.67
N GLN A 229 0.88 -22.99 -4.99
CA GLN A 229 2.20 -22.84 -5.60
C GLN A 229 2.75 -21.43 -5.40
N TRP A 230 1.89 -20.42 -5.51
CA TRP A 230 2.27 -19.04 -5.26
C TRP A 230 2.66 -18.80 -3.80
N LEU A 231 1.89 -19.33 -2.84
CA LEU A 231 2.23 -19.26 -1.42
C LEU A 231 3.55 -19.98 -1.14
N ASP A 232 3.79 -21.15 -1.73
CA ASP A 232 5.06 -21.87 -1.55
C ASP A 232 6.26 -21.09 -2.08
N ALA A 233 6.13 -20.46 -3.23
CA ALA A 233 7.20 -19.68 -3.83
C ALA A 233 7.45 -18.35 -3.09
N ARG A 234 6.38 -17.66 -2.67
CA ARG A 234 6.46 -16.27 -2.21
C ARG A 234 6.16 -16.04 -0.73
N ARG A 235 5.38 -16.91 -0.10
CA ARG A 235 4.91 -16.78 1.30
C ARG A 235 5.04 -18.13 2.06
N PRO A 236 6.24 -18.72 2.14
CA PRO A 236 6.43 -20.10 2.56
C PRO A 236 6.02 -20.37 4.02
N HIS A 237 6.15 -19.40 4.93
CA HIS A 237 5.66 -19.58 6.29
C HIS A 237 4.13 -19.63 6.35
N LEU A 238 3.48 -18.75 5.60
CA LEU A 238 2.03 -18.73 5.46
C LEU A 238 1.53 -20.00 4.76
N ALA A 239 2.23 -20.49 3.72
CA ALA A 239 1.94 -21.75 3.05
C ALA A 239 1.93 -22.94 4.03
N THR A 240 2.89 -22.95 4.97
CA THR A 240 2.98 -23.98 6.01
C THR A 240 1.78 -23.95 6.96
N LEU A 241 1.31 -22.76 7.35
CA LEU A 241 0.10 -22.63 8.17
C LEU A 241 -1.15 -23.04 7.41
N VAL A 242 -1.30 -22.60 6.16
CA VAL A 242 -2.43 -22.98 5.30
C VAL A 242 -2.47 -24.49 5.09
N ARG A 243 -1.32 -25.15 4.91
CA ARG A 243 -1.23 -26.63 4.85
C ARG A 243 -1.73 -27.33 6.12
N LYS A 244 -1.37 -26.81 7.29
CA LYS A 244 -1.84 -27.36 8.58
C LYS A 244 -3.36 -27.21 8.74
N GLN A 245 -3.95 -26.15 8.19
CA GLN A 245 -5.40 -25.90 8.21
C GLN A 245 -6.17 -26.65 7.10
N THR A 246 -5.58 -26.84 5.91
CA THR A 246 -6.24 -27.39 4.71
C THR A 246 -6.63 -28.87 4.81
N GLY A 247 -6.21 -29.57 5.87
CA GLY A 247 -6.83 -30.85 6.24
C GLY A 247 -8.35 -30.79 6.41
N LEU A 248 -8.94 -29.58 6.45
CA LEU A 248 -10.37 -29.28 6.63
C LEU A 248 -11.09 -28.70 5.38
N SER A 249 -10.39 -28.30 4.30
CA SER A 249 -11.03 -27.62 3.14
C SER A 249 -10.23 -27.73 1.84
N ALA A 250 -10.90 -28.08 0.74
CA ALA A 250 -10.35 -28.08 -0.63
C ALA A 250 -10.20 -26.65 -1.23
N ASN A 251 -10.77 -25.63 -0.59
CA ASN A 251 -10.67 -24.25 -1.04
C ASN A 251 -9.51 -23.53 -0.32
N ASN A 252 -8.40 -23.34 -1.04
CA ASN A 252 -7.20 -22.71 -0.51
C ASN A 252 -7.39 -21.26 -0.07
N LEU A 253 -8.28 -20.50 -0.73
CA LEU A 253 -8.52 -19.10 -0.36
C LEU A 253 -9.30 -19.02 0.97
N ARG A 254 -10.29 -19.89 1.16
CA ARG A 254 -11.00 -20.02 2.45
C ARG A 254 -10.04 -20.45 3.56
N SER A 255 -9.14 -21.40 3.29
CA SER A 255 -8.14 -21.83 4.27
C SER A 255 -7.15 -20.71 4.60
N LEU A 256 -6.73 -19.93 3.60
CA LEU A 256 -5.90 -18.74 3.79
C LEU A 256 -6.61 -17.69 4.65
N SER A 257 -7.86 -17.36 4.35
CA SER A 257 -8.61 -16.37 5.12
C SER A 257 -8.86 -16.84 6.56
N ALA A 258 -9.17 -18.12 6.76
CA ALA A 258 -9.33 -18.71 8.09
C ALA A 258 -8.03 -18.66 8.91
N VAL A 259 -6.88 -18.97 8.30
CA VAL A 259 -5.57 -18.85 8.98
C VAL A 259 -5.25 -17.41 9.36
N LEU A 260 -5.58 -16.46 8.48
CA LEU A 260 -5.25 -15.06 8.68
C LEU A 260 -6.19 -14.37 9.66
N TYR A 261 -7.48 -14.70 9.64
CA TYR A 261 -8.53 -13.92 10.30
C TYR A 261 -9.46 -14.73 11.22
N GLY A 262 -9.39 -16.06 11.21
CA GLY A 262 -10.41 -16.94 11.79
C GLY A 262 -11.53 -17.21 10.78
N GLU A 263 -12.40 -18.18 11.07
CA GLU A 263 -13.42 -18.63 10.11
C GLU A 263 -14.48 -17.55 9.78
N GLU A 264 -15.05 -16.91 10.81
CA GLU A 264 -16.11 -15.90 10.65
C GLU A 264 -15.61 -14.64 9.94
N LEU A 265 -14.63 -13.94 10.54
CA LEU A 265 -14.04 -12.73 9.96
C LEU A 265 -13.33 -13.02 8.62
N GLY A 266 -12.75 -14.21 8.47
CA GLY A 266 -12.13 -14.62 7.22
C GLY A 266 -13.14 -14.76 6.07
N ALA A 267 -14.37 -15.18 6.35
CA ALA A 267 -15.44 -15.21 5.36
C ALA A 267 -15.87 -13.80 4.95
N GLU A 268 -16.10 -12.91 5.91
CA GLU A 268 -16.47 -11.51 5.67
C GLU A 268 -15.42 -10.77 4.82
N ILE A 269 -14.13 -11.00 5.10
CA ILE A 269 -13.04 -10.37 4.33
C ILE A 269 -12.96 -10.93 2.90
N VAL A 270 -13.22 -12.23 2.71
CA VAL A 270 -13.31 -12.81 1.35
C VAL A 270 -14.46 -12.18 0.57
N GLU A 271 -15.60 -11.93 1.20
CA GLU A 271 -16.71 -11.23 0.58
C GLU A 271 -16.38 -9.76 0.27
N ALA A 272 -15.76 -9.04 1.21
CA ALA A 272 -15.36 -7.64 1.05
C ALA A 272 -14.32 -7.41 -0.06
N ILE A 273 -13.35 -8.32 -0.20
CA ILE A 273 -12.37 -8.29 -1.29
C ILE A 273 -12.99 -8.80 -2.60
N GLY A 274 -13.98 -9.69 -2.50
CA GLY A 274 -14.65 -10.31 -3.63
C GLY A 274 -13.70 -11.09 -4.53
N GLY A 275 -14.00 -11.13 -5.83
CA GLY A 275 -13.18 -11.82 -6.83
C GLY A 275 -11.83 -11.15 -7.15
N ALA A 276 -11.55 -9.97 -6.58
CA ALA A 276 -10.30 -9.23 -6.80
C ALA A 276 -9.18 -9.74 -5.89
N VAL A 277 -8.77 -11.00 -6.09
CA VAL A 277 -7.86 -11.70 -5.17
C VAL A 277 -6.49 -11.03 -5.01
N HIS A 278 -6.04 -10.23 -5.98
CA HIS A 278 -4.78 -9.51 -5.90
C HIS A 278 -4.76 -8.50 -4.74
N LEU A 279 -5.92 -8.05 -4.25
CA LEU A 279 -6.05 -7.19 -3.06
C LEU A 279 -5.59 -7.88 -1.76
N TRP A 280 -5.43 -9.21 -1.76
CA TRP A 280 -4.81 -9.92 -0.63
C TRP A 280 -3.29 -9.78 -0.57
N THR A 281 -2.65 -9.21 -1.60
CA THR A 281 -1.18 -9.15 -1.68
C THR A 281 -0.57 -8.39 -0.50
N PRO A 282 -1.00 -7.16 -0.13
CA PRO A 282 -0.44 -6.46 1.03
C PRO A 282 -0.64 -7.23 2.35
N ILE A 283 -1.82 -7.83 2.53
CA ILE A 283 -2.17 -8.62 3.71
C ILE A 283 -1.22 -9.81 3.86
N THR A 284 -1.05 -10.59 2.78
CA THR A 284 -0.20 -11.79 2.79
C THR A 284 1.28 -11.46 2.92
N THR A 285 1.76 -10.37 2.31
CA THR A 285 3.12 -9.84 2.51
C THR A 285 3.37 -9.54 3.98
N ARG A 286 2.43 -8.84 4.62
CA ARG A 286 2.55 -8.44 6.02
C ARG A 286 2.45 -9.64 6.96
N ALA A 287 1.56 -10.59 6.68
CA ALA A 287 1.45 -11.82 7.44
C ALA A 287 2.72 -12.68 7.35
N GLU A 288 3.27 -12.85 6.16
CA GLU A 288 4.53 -13.58 5.95
C GLU A 288 5.70 -12.91 6.68
N GLY A 289 5.84 -11.59 6.57
CA GLY A 289 6.90 -10.86 7.29
C GLY A 289 6.77 -11.02 8.80
N TRP A 290 5.55 -11.06 9.33
CA TRP A 290 5.32 -11.32 10.76
C TRP A 290 5.72 -12.74 11.15
N LEU A 291 5.35 -13.74 10.35
CA LEU A 291 5.69 -15.14 10.59
C LEU A 291 7.20 -15.39 10.49
N ALA A 292 7.87 -14.77 9.53
CA ALA A 292 9.33 -14.80 9.38
C ALA A 292 10.02 -14.20 10.60
N ALA A 293 9.55 -13.04 11.08
CA ALA A 293 10.08 -12.41 12.28
C ALA A 293 9.84 -13.26 13.54
N TRP A 294 8.68 -13.90 13.64
CA TRP A 294 8.38 -14.84 14.72
C TRP A 294 9.31 -16.05 14.68
N ALA A 295 9.55 -16.64 13.51
CA ALA A 295 10.46 -17.77 13.34
C ALA A 295 11.92 -17.41 13.69
N ALA A 296 12.37 -16.21 13.32
CA ALA A 296 13.72 -15.72 13.58
C ALA A 296 13.98 -15.27 15.03
N ARG A 297 12.97 -15.31 15.92
CA ARG A 297 13.12 -14.81 17.29
C ARG A 297 14.15 -15.63 18.08
N SER A 298 15.02 -14.94 18.82
CA SER A 298 15.95 -15.63 19.73
C SER A 298 15.17 -16.34 20.85
N PRO A 299 15.45 -17.63 21.14
CA PRO A 299 14.81 -18.37 22.23
C PRO A 299 15.08 -17.76 23.62
N ARG A 300 16.10 -16.91 23.73
CA ARG A 300 16.59 -16.35 25.00
C ARG A 300 15.75 -15.15 25.43
N GLY A 301 14.55 -15.41 25.92
CA GLY A 301 13.66 -14.34 26.38
C GLY A 301 12.38 -14.83 27.05
N GLY A 302 12.49 -15.55 28.17
CA GLY A 302 11.43 -15.66 29.20
C GLY A 302 10.03 -16.07 28.73
N ALA A 303 9.90 -16.77 27.60
CA ALA A 303 8.62 -17.30 27.17
C ALA A 303 8.25 -18.46 28.12
N ARG A 304 7.46 -18.16 29.16
CA ARG A 304 6.60 -19.21 29.74
C ARG A 304 5.84 -19.81 28.57
N ARG A 305 6.11 -21.08 28.27
CA ARG A 305 5.44 -21.87 27.23
C ARG A 305 3.93 -21.87 27.49
N ARG A 306 3.20 -20.84 27.03
CA ARG A 306 1.78 -20.97 26.74
C ARG A 306 1.70 -21.55 25.33
N GLY A 307 1.79 -22.88 25.28
CA GLY A 307 1.11 -23.79 24.35
C GLY A 307 1.13 -23.60 22.83
N PHE A 308 1.60 -22.51 22.24
CA PHE A 308 1.36 -22.27 20.82
C PHE A 308 2.62 -22.50 19.96
N LYS A 309 2.71 -23.71 19.41
CA LYS A 309 3.74 -24.13 18.45
C LYS A 309 3.33 -23.73 17.02
N LEU A 310 3.33 -22.42 16.78
CA LEU A 310 2.85 -21.81 15.53
C LEU A 310 3.56 -22.38 14.28
N LEU A 311 4.86 -22.66 14.36
CA LEU A 311 5.69 -23.10 13.23
C LEU A 311 6.57 -24.32 13.54
N ASP A 312 6.36 -25.04 14.65
CA ASP A 312 7.15 -26.26 14.88
C ASP A 312 6.83 -27.29 13.79
N VAL A 313 7.89 -27.85 13.21
CA VAL A 313 7.91 -29.07 12.39
C VAL A 313 7.98 -30.26 13.33
#